data_AF-A0A426GQC7-F1
#
_entry.id   AF-A0A426GQC7-F1
#
_cell.length_a   1.000
_cell.length_b   1.000
_cell.length_c   1.000
_cell.angle_alpha   90.00
_cell.angle_beta   90.00
_cell.angle_gamma   90.00
#
_symmetry.space_group_name_H-M   'P 1'
#
loop_
_entity.id
_entity.type
_entity.pdbx_description
1 polymer ?
#
loop_
_entity_poly.entity_id
_entity_poly.type
_entity_poly.pdbx_seq_one_letter_code
_entity_poly.pdbx_strand_id
1 'polypeptide(L)'
;MPAFTIVTTSATQGSDAAEVSSLADEFGSDSEALGYSRRMADEMLSMANQLSLDFDYSHVGLYEGDLIDEEVDPSHAAFLGAWVLDEEGIAFLPADEFRDGTDETEAEAEAS
;
A
#
# COMPACT_ATOMS: atom_id res chain seq x y z
N MET A 1 -23.33 -1.47 -1.33
CA MET A 1 -22.47 -0.36 -0.85
C MET A 1 -21.30 -0.26 -1.85
N PRO A 2 -20.51 0.82 -1.94
CA PRO A 2 -19.33 0.80 -2.80
C PRO A 2 -18.34 -0.28 -2.32
N ALA A 3 -17.83 -1.08 -3.26
CA ALA A 3 -16.79 -2.05 -2.99
C ALA A 3 -15.42 -1.37 -3.05
N PHE A 4 -14.50 -1.83 -2.22
CA PHE A 4 -13.11 -1.40 -2.24
C PHE A 4 -12.19 -2.60 -2.05
N THR A 5 -11.01 -2.50 -2.63
CA THR A 5 -9.94 -3.49 -2.45
C THR A 5 -8.77 -2.83 -1.74
N ILE A 6 -8.29 -3.46 -0.67
CA ILE A 6 -7.13 -3.04 0.10
C ILE A 6 -6.01 -4.04 -0.18
N VAL A 7 -4.85 -3.54 -0.57
CA VAL A 7 -3.66 -4.35 -0.87
C VAL A 7 -2.60 -4.02 0.15
N THR A 8 -2.12 -5.02 0.87
CA THR A 8 -0.97 -4.91 1.76
C THR A 8 0.25 -5.49 1.05
N THR A 9 1.27 -4.66 0.86
CA THR A 9 2.57 -5.06 0.31
C THR A 9 3.59 -4.94 1.44
N SER A 10 4.29 -6.02 1.77
CA SER A 10 5.31 -6.03 2.81
C SER A 10 6.60 -6.69 2.32
N ALA A 11 7.72 -6.03 2.52
CA ALA A 11 9.05 -6.56 2.23
C ALA A 11 9.91 -6.53 3.50
N THR A 12 10.75 -7.55 3.70
CA THR A 12 11.74 -7.56 4.78
C THR A 12 13.06 -6.99 4.29
N GLN A 13 13.75 -6.21 5.14
CA GLN A 13 15.07 -5.67 4.83
C GLN A 13 16.05 -6.75 4.41
N GLY A 14 16.74 -6.53 3.29
CA GLY A 14 17.72 -7.48 2.73
C GLY A 14 17.10 -8.73 2.11
N SER A 15 15.79 -8.73 1.85
CA SER A 15 15.07 -9.76 1.08
C SER A 15 14.59 -9.16 -0.24
N ASP A 16 14.85 -9.84 -1.34
CA ASP A 16 14.33 -9.48 -2.67
C ASP A 16 12.86 -9.91 -2.89
N ALA A 17 12.23 -10.52 -1.88
CA ALA A 17 10.86 -11.00 -1.95
C ALA A 17 9.91 -10.10 -1.15
N ALA A 18 8.89 -9.58 -1.84
CA ALA A 18 7.74 -8.91 -1.24
C ALA A 18 6.55 -9.89 -1.13
N GLU A 19 5.84 -9.80 -0.02
CA GLU A 19 4.57 -10.49 0.20
C GLU A 19 3.43 -9.51 -0.10
N VAL A 20 2.51 -9.92 -0.97
CA VAL A 20 1.33 -9.13 -1.35
C VAL A 20 0.07 -9.89 -0.94
N SER A 21 -0.82 -9.20 -0.22
CA SER A 21 -2.12 -9.74 0.19
C SER A 21 -3.21 -8.74 -0.12
N SER A 22 -4.35 -9.22 -0.63
CA SER A 22 -5.51 -8.40 -0.96
C SER A 22 -6.73 -8.75 -0.11
N LEU A 23 -7.56 -7.75 0.17
CA LEU A 23 -8.86 -7.87 0.84
C LEU A 23 -9.87 -6.99 0.09
N ALA A 24 -10.94 -7.57 -0.41
CA ALA A 24 -12.07 -6.83 -0.97
C ALA A 24 -13.26 -6.86 -0.01
N ASP A 25 -13.88 -5.71 0.22
CA ASP A 25 -15.05 -5.57 1.08
C ASP A 25 -15.95 -4.39 0.65
N GLU A 26 -17.18 -4.37 1.15
CA GLU A 26 -18.16 -3.31 0.91
C GLU A 26 -18.18 -2.32 2.07
N PHE A 27 -17.95 -1.03 1.79
CA PHE A 27 -17.89 0.02 2.80
C PHE A 27 -19.03 1.03 2.64
N GLY A 28 -19.49 1.62 3.74
CA GLY A 28 -20.55 2.64 3.72
C GLY A 28 -20.17 3.91 2.95
N SER A 29 -18.88 4.22 2.84
CA SER A 29 -18.32 5.37 2.10
C SER A 29 -16.80 5.26 1.92
N ASP A 30 -16.24 6.11 1.07
CA ASP A 30 -14.79 6.30 0.87
C ASP A 30 -14.06 6.60 2.19
N SER A 31 -14.67 7.43 3.06
CA SER A 31 -14.10 7.77 4.36
C SER A 31 -14.01 6.57 5.30
N GLU A 32 -14.95 5.62 5.17
CA GLU A 32 -14.94 4.40 5.97
C GLU A 32 -13.85 3.43 5.49
N ALA A 33 -13.71 3.25 4.17
CA ALA A 33 -12.64 2.47 3.56
C ALA A 33 -11.25 3.05 3.90
N LEU A 34 -11.11 4.38 3.84
CA LEU A 34 -9.89 5.10 4.22
C LEU A 34 -9.56 4.92 5.72
N GLY A 35 -10.57 4.98 6.60
CA GLY A 35 -10.38 4.75 8.03
C GLY A 35 -10.09 3.29 8.40
N TYR A 36 -10.53 2.33 7.58
CA TYR A 36 -10.19 0.92 7.74
C TYR A 36 -8.76 0.63 7.28
N SER A 37 -8.39 1.07 6.07
CA SER A 37 -7.03 0.92 5.53
C SER A 37 -5.97 1.59 6.41
N ARG A 38 -6.28 2.77 6.98
CA ARG A 38 -5.40 3.42 7.97
C ARG A 38 -5.09 2.51 9.16
N ARG A 39 -6.11 1.86 9.72
CA ARG A 39 -5.93 0.94 10.85
C ARG A 39 -5.05 -0.25 10.47
N MET A 40 -5.21 -0.78 9.25
CA MET A 40 -4.31 -1.83 8.75
C MET A 40 -2.86 -1.35 8.65
N ALA A 41 -2.64 -0.12 8.18
CA ALA A 41 -1.31 0.48 8.10
C ALA A 41 -0.68 0.71 9.49
N ASP A 42 -1.46 1.19 10.47
CA ASP A 42 -1.03 1.33 11.87
C ASP A 42 -0.62 -0.04 12.47
N GLU A 43 -1.41 -1.08 12.25
CA GLU A 43 -1.09 -2.44 12.70
C GLU A 43 0.19 -2.96 12.01
N MET A 44 0.32 -2.71 10.71
CA MET A 44 1.51 -3.05 9.94
C MET A 44 2.75 -2.34 10.49
N LEU A 45 2.67 -1.04 10.79
CA LEU A 45 3.76 -0.27 11.41
C LEU A 45 4.19 -0.85 12.76
N SER A 46 3.22 -1.28 13.57
CA SER A 46 3.49 -1.94 14.86
C SER A 46 4.28 -3.24 14.69
N MET A 47 4.00 -3.99 13.62
CA MET A 47 4.72 -5.21 13.26
C MET A 47 6.05 -4.93 12.56
N ALA A 48 6.19 -3.76 11.93
CA ALA A 48 7.27 -3.46 11.01
C ALA A 48 8.65 -3.53 11.67
N ASN A 49 8.77 -3.02 12.91
CA ASN A 49 9.98 -3.12 13.71
C ASN A 49 10.34 -4.58 14.11
N GLN A 50 9.33 -5.41 14.37
CA GLN A 50 9.52 -6.81 14.81
C GLN A 50 9.92 -7.72 13.65
N LEU A 51 9.42 -7.40 12.46
CA LEU A 51 9.65 -8.15 11.23
C LEU A 51 10.79 -7.57 10.37
N SER A 52 11.43 -6.48 10.85
CA SER A 52 12.44 -5.73 10.11
C SER A 52 11.97 -5.40 8.68
N LEU A 53 10.76 -4.85 8.57
CA LEU A 53 10.22 -4.47 7.27
C LEU A 53 11.03 -3.35 6.66
N ASP A 54 11.10 -3.37 5.33
CA ASP A 54 11.65 -2.33 4.50
C ASP A 54 10.56 -1.31 4.21
N PHE A 55 10.72 -0.10 4.73
CA PHE A 55 9.70 0.95 4.69
C PHE A 55 9.53 1.54 3.30
N ASP A 56 10.59 1.56 2.49
CA ASP A 56 10.56 2.08 1.13
C ASP A 56 9.67 1.21 0.21
N TYR A 57 9.59 -0.09 0.50
CA TYR A 57 8.77 -1.05 -0.27
C TYR A 57 7.43 -1.38 0.38
N SER A 58 7.31 -1.26 1.69
CA SER A 58 6.13 -1.70 2.44
C SER A 58 5.03 -0.62 2.50
N HIS A 59 3.80 -0.97 2.12
CA HIS A 59 2.67 -0.03 2.10
C HIS A 59 1.31 -0.73 2.14
N VAL A 60 0.26 0.03 2.44
CA VAL A 60 -1.15 -0.41 2.33
C VAL A 60 -1.87 0.45 1.29
N GLY A 61 -2.10 -0.13 0.11
CA GLY A 61 -2.81 0.49 -1.01
C GLY A 61 -4.33 0.36 -0.91
N LEU A 62 -5.05 1.37 -1.41
CA LEU A 62 -6.51 1.39 -1.48
C LEU A 62 -6.97 1.58 -2.93
N TYR A 63 -7.90 0.74 -3.36
CA TYR A 63 -8.45 0.70 -4.71
C TYR A 63 -9.98 0.77 -4.68
N GLU A 64 -10.56 1.48 -5.64
CA GLU A 64 -12.01 1.48 -5.87
C GLU A 64 -12.46 0.18 -6.57
N GLY A 65 -13.52 -0.43 -6.09
CA GLY A 65 -14.09 -1.65 -6.68
C GLY A 65 -13.64 -2.96 -6.01
N ASP A 66 -14.31 -4.04 -6.41
CA ASP A 66 -13.96 -5.41 -6.04
C ASP A 66 -12.98 -5.94 -7.10
N LEU A 67 -11.71 -6.06 -6.71
CA LEU A 67 -10.58 -6.44 -7.57
C LEU A 67 -9.86 -7.66 -7.00
N ILE A 68 -10.53 -8.48 -6.18
CA ILE A 68 -9.88 -9.57 -5.41
C ILE A 68 -9.28 -10.67 -6.31
N ASP A 69 -9.91 -10.89 -7.47
CA ASP A 69 -9.49 -11.87 -8.47
C ASP A 69 -8.53 -11.24 -9.52
N GLU A 70 -8.19 -9.96 -9.38
CA GLU A 70 -7.33 -9.22 -10.29
C GLU A 70 -5.94 -8.99 -9.67
N GLU A 71 -4.90 -9.13 -10.50
CA GLU A 71 -3.56 -8.70 -10.12
C GLU A 71 -3.49 -7.19 -10.32
N VAL A 72 -3.42 -6.46 -9.20
CA VAL A 72 -3.44 -4.99 -9.19
C VAL A 72 -2.13 -4.44 -8.62
N ASP A 73 -1.67 -3.36 -9.23
CA ASP A 73 -0.48 -2.61 -8.84
C ASP A 73 -0.79 -1.10 -8.78
N PRO A 74 0.12 -0.26 -8.24
CA PRO A 74 -0.12 1.18 -8.10
C PRO A 74 -0.40 1.93 -9.42
N SER A 75 -0.04 1.39 -10.58
CA SER A 75 -0.39 1.96 -11.90
C SER A 75 -1.85 1.73 -12.29
N HIS A 76 -2.56 0.83 -11.61
CA HIS A 76 -3.95 0.50 -11.89
C HIS A 76 -4.86 1.74 -11.77
N ALA A 77 -5.81 1.89 -12.70
CA ALA A 77 -6.66 3.08 -12.78
C ALA A 77 -7.57 3.26 -11.56
N ALA A 78 -7.88 2.17 -10.86
CA ALA A 78 -8.68 2.19 -9.63
C ALA A 78 -7.88 2.55 -8.37
N PHE A 79 -6.55 2.66 -8.45
CA PHE A 79 -5.71 3.00 -7.31
C PHE A 79 -5.99 4.43 -6.85
N LEU A 80 -6.39 4.58 -5.59
CA LEU A 80 -6.73 5.86 -4.96
C LEU A 80 -5.53 6.47 -4.23
N GLY A 81 -4.64 5.63 -3.72
CA GLY A 81 -3.46 6.02 -2.94
C GLY A 81 -3.05 4.92 -1.97
N ALA A 82 -1.99 5.18 -1.21
CA ALA A 82 -1.47 4.23 -0.23
C ALA A 82 -1.06 4.90 1.07
N TRP A 83 -1.17 4.13 2.15
CA TRP A 83 -0.50 4.45 3.40
C TRP A 83 0.94 3.95 3.33
N VAL A 84 1.88 4.89 3.32
CA VAL A 84 3.31 4.61 3.46
C VAL A 84 3.68 4.58 4.94
N LEU A 85 4.64 3.73 5.27
CA LEU A 85 5.15 3.54 6.62
C LEU A 85 6.50 4.21 6.74
N ASP A 86 6.79 4.80 7.89
CA ASP A 86 8.10 5.33 8.24
C ASP A 86 8.34 5.27 9.76
N GLU A 87 9.57 5.55 10.21
CA GLU A 87 9.93 5.66 11.62
C GLU A 87 9.07 6.67 12.39
N GLU A 88 8.59 7.73 11.73
CA GLU A 88 7.74 8.76 12.36
C GLU A 88 6.26 8.38 12.45
N GLY A 89 5.79 7.39 11.69
CA GLY A 89 4.38 7.00 11.63
C GLY A 89 3.91 6.50 10.27
N ILE A 90 2.63 6.71 9.99
CA ILE A 90 2.03 6.43 8.67
C ILE A 90 1.56 7.74 8.03
N ALA A 91 1.72 7.83 6.70
CA ALA A 91 1.22 8.94 5.90
C ALA A 91 0.42 8.42 4.71
N PHE A 92 -0.69 9.08 4.37
CA PHE A 92 -1.44 8.74 3.16
C PHE A 92 -0.92 9.56 1.99
N LEU A 93 -0.46 8.88 0.96
CA LEU A 93 -0.10 9.48 -0.32
C LEU A 93 -1.22 9.19 -1.34
N PRO A 94 -1.84 10.21 -1.94
CA PRO A 94 -2.78 10.00 -3.02
C PRO A 94 -2.07 9.43 -4.25
N ALA A 95 -2.82 8.79 -5.15
CA ALA A 95 -2.28 8.05 -6.27
C ALA A 95 -1.28 8.81 -7.15
N ASP A 96 -1.54 10.08 -7.46
CA ASP A 96 -0.61 10.91 -8.24
C ASP A 96 0.73 11.12 -7.52
N GLU A 97 0.72 11.41 -6.21
CA GLU A 97 1.94 11.64 -5.43
C GLU A 97 2.72 10.33 -5.19
N PHE A 98 2.01 9.22 -4.95
CA PHE A 98 2.65 7.92 -4.74
C PHE A 98 3.40 7.44 -5.98
N ARG A 99 2.81 7.61 -7.16
CA ARG A 99 3.41 7.19 -8.43
C ARG A 99 4.64 8.02 -8.77
N ASP A 100 4.58 9.34 -8.57
CA ASP A 100 5.71 10.25 -8.82
C ASP A 100 6.94 9.89 -7.96
N GLY A 101 6.71 9.54 -6.69
CA GLY A 101 7.79 9.11 -5.79
C GLY A 101 8.34 7.70 -6.04
N THR A 102 7.59 6.83 -6.73
CA THR A 102 8.06 5.47 -7.08
C THR A 102 9.02 5.51 -8.29
N ASP A 103 8.80 6.43 -9.22
CA ASP A 103 9.60 6.63 -10.44
C ASP A 103 11.06 7.02 -10.12
N GLU A 104 11.31 7.72 -9.02
CA GLU A 104 12.67 8.08 -8.57
C GLU A 104 13.46 6.85 -8.08
N THR A 105 12.81 5.88 -7.42
CA THR A 105 13.48 4.69 -6.85
C THR A 105 13.75 3.61 -7.92
N GLU A 106 12.87 3.44 -8.91
CA GLU A 106 13.10 2.49 -10.01
C GLU A 106 14.16 2.98 -11.02
N ALA A 107 14.28 4.30 -11.23
CA ALA A 107 15.27 4.88 -12.15
C ALA A 107 16.74 4.70 -11.69
N GLU A 108 16.99 4.53 -10.39
CA GLU A 108 18.34 4.27 -9.85
C GLU A 108 18.76 2.80 -9.95
N ALA A 109 17.81 1.86 -10.00
CA ALA A 109 18.08 0.42 -10.10
C ALA A 109 18.50 -0.04 -11.50
N GLU A 110 18.08 0.67 -12.57
CA GLU A 110 18.47 0.36 -13.95
C GLU A 110 19.80 1.02 -14.40
N ALA A 111 20.42 1.83 -13.53
CA ALA A 111 21.63 2.60 -13.86
C ALA A 111 22.94 2.06 -13.25
N SER A 112 22.92 0.92 -12.54
CA SER A 112 24.11 0.29 -11.92
C SER A 112 24.55 -1.03 -12.55
#